data_AF-A0AAV9BWT9-F1
#
_entry.id   AF-A0AAV9BWT9-F1
#
_cell.length_a   1.000
_cell.length_b   1.000
_cell.length_c   1.000
_cell.angle_alpha   90.00
_cell.angle_beta   90.00
_cell.angle_gamma   90.00
#
_symmetry.space_group_name_H-M   'P 1'
#
loop_
_entity.id
_entity.type
_entity.pdbx_description
1 polymer ?
#
loop_
_entity_poly.entity_id
_entity_poly.type
_entity_poly.pdbx_seq_one_letter_code
_entity_poly.pdbx_strand_id
1 'polypeptide(L)'
;MKPVSGFTGSSNSISLKRSSAVLSRFMSSETRTSNEVSAYLRRASDAFEELLDFHDRLMEGSDRRSRRRRRRTSSEAEEGGEGLGS
;
A
#
# COMPACT_ATOMS: atom_id res chain seq x y z
N MET A 1 13.92 -9.23 -38.18
CA MET A 1 14.09 -8.78 -36.78
C MET A 1 14.92 -9.82 -36.03
N LYS A 2 15.89 -9.41 -35.20
CA LYS A 2 16.60 -10.33 -34.31
C LYS A 2 15.78 -10.50 -33.02
N PRO A 3 15.61 -11.73 -32.48
CA PRO A 3 14.90 -11.91 -31.22
C PRO A 3 15.75 -11.33 -30.09
N VAL A 4 15.12 -10.49 -29.25
CA VAL A 4 15.72 -10.05 -28.00
C VAL A 4 15.49 -11.18 -26.99
N SER A 5 16.57 -11.76 -26.47
CA SER A 5 16.51 -12.67 -25.34
C SER A 5 16.88 -11.92 -24.06
N GLY A 6 16.21 -12.27 -22.96
CA GLY A 6 16.47 -11.71 -21.64
C GLY A 6 16.23 -12.76 -20.56
N PHE A 7 16.88 -12.59 -19.41
CA PHE A 7 16.72 -13.43 -18.23
C PHE A 7 16.52 -12.55 -16.99
N THR A 8 15.75 -13.03 -16.01
CA THR A 8 15.43 -12.28 -14.78
C THR A 8 16.62 -12.30 -13.82
N GLY A 9 17.33 -11.17 -13.68
CA GLY A 9 18.47 -11.06 -12.76
C GLY A 9 18.10 -11.01 -11.28
N SER A 10 16.94 -10.44 -10.93
CA SER A 10 16.44 -10.37 -9.55
C SER A 10 14.94 -10.06 -9.52
N SER A 11 14.22 -10.58 -8.53
CA SER A 11 12.82 -10.23 -8.26
C SER A 11 12.67 -9.85 -6.79
N ASN A 12 12.54 -8.55 -6.53
CA ASN A 12 12.31 -8.02 -5.20
C ASN A 12 10.91 -7.42 -5.14
N SER A 13 10.19 -7.68 -4.05
CA SER A 13 8.90 -7.04 -3.82
C SER A 13 9.09 -5.54 -3.58
N ILE A 14 8.14 -4.75 -4.06
CA ILE A 14 8.07 -3.32 -3.81
C ILE A 14 6.72 -2.98 -3.18
N SER A 15 6.68 -1.91 -2.37
CA SER A 15 5.44 -1.42 -1.79
C SER A 15 4.47 -0.94 -2.88
N LEU A 16 3.17 -1.09 -2.64
CA LEU A 16 2.11 -0.64 -3.55
C LEU A 16 2.26 0.84 -3.96
N LYS A 17 2.59 1.72 -2.99
CA LYS A 17 2.81 3.16 -3.23
C LYS A 17 3.94 3.42 -4.22
N ARG A 18 5.01 2.62 -4.14
CA ARG A 18 6.14 2.68 -5.05
C ARG A 18 5.77 2.17 -6.44
N SER A 19 4.96 1.12 -6.54
CA SER A 19 4.47 0.60 -7.82
C SER A 19 3.66 1.64 -8.59
N SER A 20 2.70 2.29 -7.93
CA SER A 20 1.91 3.38 -8.52
C SER A 20 2.80 4.55 -8.97
N ALA A 21 3.73 4.99 -8.11
CA ALA A 21 4.63 6.10 -8.44
C ALA A 21 5.55 5.79 -9.64
N VAL A 22 6.03 4.55 -9.78
CA VAL A 22 6.83 4.12 -10.93
C VAL A 22 6.00 4.19 -12.22
N LEU A 23 4.76 3.72 -12.17
CA LEU A 23 3.88 3.68 -13.35
C LEU A 23 3.44 5.08 -13.78
N SER A 24 3.08 5.95 -12.83
CA SER A 24 2.77 7.37 -13.08
C SER A 24 3.96 8.13 -13.70
N ARG A 25 5.18 7.90 -13.18
CA ARG A 25 6.41 8.45 -13.77
C ARG A 25 6.68 7.94 -15.18
N PHE A 26 6.45 6.65 -15.42
CA PHE A 26 6.61 6.05 -16.74
C PHE A 26 5.66 6.72 -17.75
N MET A 27 4.40 6.94 -17.38
CA MET A 27 3.43 7.64 -18.23
C MET A 27 3.74 9.11 -18.47
N SER A 28 4.41 9.76 -17.51
CA SER A 28 4.83 11.17 -17.65
C SER A 28 6.05 11.33 -18.56
N SER A 29 6.78 10.24 -18.83
CA SER A 29 7.89 10.27 -19.77
C SER A 29 7.38 10.25 -21.21
N GLU A 30 8.09 10.92 -22.12
CA GLU A 30 7.75 10.91 -23.54
C GLU A 30 7.99 9.51 -24.14
N THR A 31 6.96 8.66 -24.04
CA THR A 31 6.99 7.32 -24.61
C THR A 31 6.33 7.31 -25.98
N ARG A 32 7.06 6.89 -27.01
CA ARG A 32 6.48 6.59 -28.34
C ARG A 32 5.80 5.20 -28.31
N THR A 33 4.73 5.08 -27.54
CA THR A 33 3.91 3.87 -27.42
C THR A 33 2.75 3.90 -28.41
N SER A 34 2.28 2.72 -28.86
CA SER A 34 1.05 2.63 -29.63
C SER A 34 -0.16 3.09 -28.79
N ASN A 35 -1.22 3.56 -29.45
CA ASN A 35 -2.44 4.01 -28.77
C ASN A 35 -3.04 2.95 -27.83
N GLU A 36 -2.98 1.68 -28.23
CA GLU A 36 -3.47 0.54 -27.45
C GLU A 36 -2.67 0.36 -26.14
N VAL A 37 -1.34 0.47 -26.23
CA VAL A 37 -0.45 0.38 -25.07
C VAL A 37 -0.67 1.58 -24.15
N SER A 38 -0.82 2.78 -24.70
CA SER A 38 -1.13 3.98 -23.91
C SER A 38 -2.47 3.86 -23.16
N ALA A 39 -3.51 3.31 -23.80
CA ALA A 39 -4.80 3.06 -23.16
C ALA A 39 -4.73 1.97 -22.07
N TYR A 40 -3.91 0.93 -22.28
CA TYR A 40 -3.63 -0.08 -21.25
C TYR A 40 -2.92 0.55 -20.03
N LEU A 41 -1.87 1.34 -20.27
CA LEU A 41 -1.11 1.98 -19.20
C LEU A 41 -1.95 2.94 -18.36
N ARG A 42 -2.83 3.73 -18.99
CA ARG A 42 -3.79 4.59 -18.28
C ARG A 42 -4.70 3.77 -17.36
N ARG A 43 -5.35 2.73 -17.88
CA ARG A 43 -6.20 1.83 -17.07
C ARG A 43 -5.44 1.17 -15.92
N ALA A 44 -4.19 0.79 -16.15
CA ALA A 44 -3.34 0.24 -15.10
C ALA A 44 -3.04 1.29 -14.02
N SER A 45 -2.73 2.53 -14.39
CA SER A 45 -2.51 3.62 -13.44
C SER A 45 -3.72 3.85 -12.54
N ASP A 46 -4.88 3.98 -13.16
CA ASP A 46 -6.14 4.22 -12.45
C ASP A 46 -6.42 3.08 -11.45
N ALA A 47 -6.20 1.82 -11.85
CA ALA A 47 -6.38 0.66 -10.98
C ALA A 47 -5.38 0.64 -9.80
N PHE A 48 -4.13 1.06 -10.00
CA PHE A 48 -3.14 1.15 -8.93
C PHE A 48 -3.45 2.27 -7.93
N GLU A 49 -4.00 3.39 -8.41
CA GLU A 49 -4.49 4.48 -7.55
C GLU A 49 -5.70 4.03 -6.72
N GLU A 50 -6.69 3.37 -7.33
CA GLU A 50 -7.83 2.81 -6.60
C GLU A 50 -7.40 1.79 -5.55
N LEU A 51 -6.42 0.93 -5.88
CA LEU A 51 -5.88 -0.05 -4.95
C LEU A 51 -5.13 0.62 -3.78
N LEU A 52 -4.46 1.75 -4.02
CA LEU A 52 -3.82 2.54 -2.97
C LEU A 52 -4.84 3.13 -2.02
N ASP A 53 -5.88 3.77 -2.56
CA ASP A 53 -6.94 4.35 -1.75
C ASP A 53 -7.65 3.28 -0.91
N PHE A 54 -7.91 2.11 -1.50
CA PHE A 54 -8.46 0.97 -0.77
C PHE A 54 -7.54 0.49 0.36
N HIS A 55 -6.24 0.35 0.07
CA HIS A 55 -5.24 -0.04 1.06
C HIS A 55 -5.20 0.96 2.23
N ASP A 56 -5.16 2.26 1.95
CA ASP A 56 -5.04 3.30 2.98
C ASP A 56 -6.31 3.34 3.85
N ARG A 57 -7.49 3.21 3.25
CA ARG A 57 -8.77 3.07 4.00
C ARG A 57 -8.78 1.85 4.93
N LEU A 58 -8.22 0.73 4.48
CA LEU A 58 -8.13 -0.49 5.29
C LEU A 58 -7.19 -0.28 6.49
N MET A 59 -6.05 0.36 6.26
CA MET A 59 -5.04 0.63 7.30
C MET A 59 -5.54 1.63 8.34
N GLU A 60 -6.24 2.68 7.94
CA GLU A 60 -6.89 3.60 8.87
C GLU A 60 -7.89 2.89 9.81
N GLY A 61 -8.68 1.97 9.28
CA GLY A 61 -9.61 1.16 10.07
C GLY A 61 -8.91 0.24 11.07
N SER A 62 -7.77 -0.33 10.67
CA SER A 62 -6.92 -1.17 11.51
C SER A 62 -6.31 -0.37 12.67
N ASP A 63 -5.76 0.81 12.41
CA ASP A 63 -5.17 1.68 13.42
C ASP A 63 -6.19 2.13 14.46
N ARG A 64 -7.40 2.50 14.02
CA ARG A 64 -8.51 2.83 14.94
C ARG A 64 -8.87 1.67 15.85
N ARG A 65 -8.88 0.44 15.31
CA ARG A 65 -9.18 -0.79 16.08
C ARG A 65 -8.05 -1.12 17.07
N SER A 66 -6.79 -0.96 16.66
CA SER A 66 -5.62 -1.15 17.51
C SER A 66 -5.59 -0.16 18.68
N ARG A 67 -5.81 1.13 18.41
CA ARG A 67 -5.89 2.18 19.44
C ARG A 67 -7.03 1.93 20.43
N ARG A 68 -8.21 1.47 19.95
CA ARG A 68 -9.32 1.08 20.84
C ARG A 68 -8.96 -0.09 21.75
N ARG A 69 -8.24 -1.10 21.24
CA ARG A 69 -7.79 -2.24 22.07
C ARG A 69 -6.82 -1.78 23.16
N ARG A 70 -5.82 -0.97 22.82
CA ARG A 70 -4.85 -0.44 23.80
C ARG A 70 -5.52 0.37 24.92
N ARG A 71 -6.53 1.17 24.59
CA ARG A 71 -7.29 1.95 25.59
C ARG A 71 -8.10 1.08 26.55
N ARG A 72 -8.60 -0.07 26.10
CA ARG A 72 -9.34 -1.02 26.96
C ARG A 72 -8.41 -1.76 27.91
N THR A 73 -7.25 -2.20 27.42
CA THR A 73 -6.27 -2.90 28.25
C THR A 73 -5.62 -1.98 29.31
N SER A 74 -5.58 -0.67 29.07
CA SER A 74 -5.09 0.30 30.07
C SER A 74 -6.13 0.67 31.13
N SER A 75 -7.44 0.55 30.84
CA SER A 75 -8.48 0.84 31.84
C SER A 75 -8.72 -0.30 32.82
N GLU A 76 -8.35 -1.54 32.47
CA GLU A 76 -8.54 -2.73 33.31
C GLU A 76 -7.39 -2.95 34.32
N ALA A 77 -6.30 -2.16 34.24
CA ALA A 77 -5.13 -2.30 35.11
C ALA A 77 -5.14 -1.40 36.37
N GLU A 78 -6.13 -0.51 36.51
CA GLU A 78 -6.20 0.50 37.59
C GLU A 78 -7.26 0.18 38.68
N GLU A 79 -8.03 -0.91 38.57
CA GLU A 79 -9.16 -1.20 39.50
C GLU A 79 -8.85 -2.32 40.53
N GLY A 80 -7.57 -2.65 40.75
CA GLY A 80 -7.16 -3.82 41.55
C GLY A 80 -6.27 -3.56 42.77
N GLY A 81 -6.08 -2.32 43.21
CA GLY A 81 -4.91 -1.98 44.03
C GLY A 81 -5.11 -1.05 45.22
N GLU A 82 -6.18 -1.15 46.03
CA GLU A 82 -6.17 -0.53 47.36
C GLU A 82 -6.95 -1.38 48.37
N GLY A 83 -6.25 -1.95 49.35
CA GLY A 83 -6.91 -2.70 50.42
C GLY A 83 -6.01 -3.49 51.36
N LEU A 84 -4.89 -2.94 51.82
CA LEU A 84 -4.25 -3.38 53.07
C LEU A 84 -3.50 -2.21 53.71
N GLY A 85 -4.02 -1.72 54.84
CA GLY A 85 -3.43 -0.64 55.62
C GLY A 85 -4.04 -0.60 57.02
N SER A 86 -3.49 -1.48 57.88
CA SER A 86 -3.49 -1.57 59.34
C SER A 86 -4.49 -0.78 60.18
#